data_AF-A0A519MF08-F1
#
_entry.id   AF-A0A519MF08-F1
#
_cell.length_a   1.000
_cell.length_b   1.000
_cell.length_c   1.000
_cell.angle_alpha   90.00
_cell.angle_beta   90.00
_cell.angle_gamma   90.00
#
_symmetry.space_group_name_H-M   'P 1'
#
loop_
_entity.id
_entity.type
_entity.pdbx_description
1 polymer ?
#
loop_
_entity_poly.entity_id
_entity_poly.type
_entity_poly.pdbx_seq_one_letter_code
_entity_poly.pdbx_strand_id
1 'polypeptide(L)'
;TCRAIEEQVGERLFYAAAARSDHRLPDLHSMVDDYWKLRYRRSLQSWKTSALPSVITHNLVNDQDDDILNFVRRANLVNNQHDRVKIVYHPDFVSTTSPLFGMDYGQFVRGCHMGVFPSYYEPWGYTPLECVARGVPAITSDLSGFGDYVQKNVPEHEEKGIYVVRRQERSFDQAAEELTEMLWNFVLLNRRERISQRNRVESSADIFDWKNLRVYYDRAYALALERR
;
A
#
# COMPACT_ATOMS: atom_id res chain seq x y z
N THR A 1 -10.56 -2.42 25.87
CA THR A 1 -9.86 -2.00 27.11
C THR A 1 -9.54 -0.52 27.09
N CYS A 2 -8.71 -0.02 26.16
CA CYS A 2 -8.34 1.40 26.15
C CYS A 2 -9.53 2.37 26.02
N ARG A 3 -10.50 2.10 25.12
CA ARG A 3 -11.72 2.93 24.99
C ARG A 3 -12.52 3.02 26.29
N ALA A 4 -12.66 1.92 27.01
CA ALA A 4 -13.37 1.93 28.30
C ALA A 4 -12.60 2.70 29.40
N ILE A 5 -11.26 2.67 29.35
CA ILE A 5 -10.41 3.51 30.22
C ILE A 5 -10.61 4.99 29.87
N GLU A 6 -10.61 5.32 28.58
CA GLU A 6 -10.83 6.67 28.08
C GLU A 6 -12.20 7.23 28.50
N GLU A 7 -13.28 6.45 28.32
CA GLU A 7 -14.64 6.80 28.76
C GLU A 7 -14.70 7.07 30.26
N GLN A 8 -14.15 6.16 31.08
CA GLN A 8 -14.12 6.30 32.54
C GLN A 8 -13.31 7.53 32.98
N VAL A 9 -12.12 7.72 32.41
CA VAL A 9 -11.27 8.87 32.74
C VAL A 9 -11.95 10.16 32.32
N GLY A 10 -12.59 10.20 31.15
CA GLY A 10 -13.33 11.36 30.67
C GLY A 10 -14.47 11.75 31.61
N GLU A 11 -15.28 10.78 32.03
CA GLU A 11 -16.38 11.00 32.98
C GLU A 11 -15.86 11.51 34.34
N ARG A 12 -14.85 10.85 34.91
CA ARG A 12 -14.28 11.26 36.21
C ARG A 12 -13.57 12.60 36.15
N LEU A 13 -12.90 12.89 35.04
CA LEU A 13 -12.26 14.17 34.80
C LEU A 13 -13.31 15.29 34.74
N PHE A 14 -14.44 15.06 34.06
CA PHE A 14 -15.54 16.01 34.01
C PHE A 14 -16.09 16.33 35.41
N TYR A 15 -16.43 15.30 36.19
CA TYR A 15 -16.92 15.51 37.56
C TYR A 15 -15.89 16.18 38.47
N ALA A 16 -14.61 15.79 38.38
CA ALA A 16 -13.55 16.39 39.15
C ALA A 16 -13.32 17.87 38.78
N ALA A 17 -13.39 18.21 37.48
CA ALA A 17 -13.27 19.59 37.02
C ALA A 17 -14.47 20.45 37.45
N ALA A 18 -15.69 19.89 37.44
CA ALA A 18 -16.90 20.60 37.86
C ALA A 18 -16.97 20.82 39.38
N ALA A 19 -16.42 19.89 40.18
CA ALA A 19 -16.48 19.95 41.64
C ALA A 19 -15.33 20.72 42.30
N ARG A 20 -14.18 20.85 41.62
CA ARG A 20 -12.99 21.51 42.17
C ARG A 20 -13.03 23.01 41.96
N SER A 21 -12.60 23.76 42.98
CA SER A 21 -12.45 25.22 42.92
C SER A 21 -11.11 25.65 42.32
N ASP A 22 -10.12 24.75 42.23
CA ASP A 22 -8.82 25.04 41.64
C ASP A 22 -8.78 24.69 40.15
N HIS A 23 -8.02 25.47 39.38
CA HIS A 23 -7.91 25.32 37.93
C HIS A 23 -6.85 24.28 37.50
N ARG A 24 -6.43 23.39 38.41
CA ARG A 24 -5.37 22.42 38.13
C ARG A 24 -5.95 21.15 37.54
N LEU A 25 -5.25 20.59 36.54
CA LEU A 25 -5.61 19.28 35.99
C LEU A 25 -5.49 18.20 37.08
N PRO A 26 -6.56 17.42 37.35
CA PRO A 26 -6.50 16.30 38.28
C PRO A 26 -5.51 15.21 37.85
N ASP A 27 -5.04 14.40 38.81
CA ASP A 27 -4.20 13.24 38.50
C ASP A 27 -5.00 12.15 37.77
N LEU A 28 -4.79 12.03 36.47
CA LEU A 28 -5.45 11.04 35.62
C LEU A 28 -5.10 9.60 36.00
N HIS A 29 -3.93 9.34 36.58
CA HIS A 29 -3.54 7.98 36.96
C HIS A 29 -4.40 7.45 38.12
N SER A 30 -4.81 8.34 39.04
CA SER A 30 -5.76 8.03 40.11
C SER A 30 -7.16 7.73 39.59
N MET A 31 -7.51 8.22 38.40
CA MET A 31 -8.84 8.06 37.81
C MET A 31 -9.06 6.72 37.11
N VAL A 32 -7.98 5.97 36.83
CA VAL A 32 -8.08 4.64 36.24
C VAL A 32 -8.21 3.59 37.35
N ASP A 33 -9.32 2.85 37.35
CA ASP A 33 -9.54 1.79 38.33
C ASP A 33 -8.51 0.65 38.25
N ASP A 34 -8.26 0.02 39.39
CA ASP A 34 -7.35 -1.14 39.48
C ASP A 34 -7.80 -2.31 38.60
N TYR A 35 -9.10 -2.48 38.41
CA TYR A 35 -9.65 -3.43 37.45
C TYR A 35 -9.11 -3.20 36.03
N TRP A 36 -9.12 -1.96 35.56
CA TRP A 36 -8.64 -1.62 34.22
C TRP A 36 -7.12 -1.68 34.12
N LYS A 37 -6.40 -1.25 35.16
CA LYS A 37 -4.94 -1.42 35.25
C LYS A 37 -4.54 -2.88 35.13
N LEU A 38 -5.24 -3.77 35.84
CA LEU A 38 -5.00 -5.21 35.79
C LEU A 38 -5.33 -5.80 34.41
N ARG A 39 -6.50 -5.46 33.85
CA ARG A 39 -6.90 -5.93 32.51
C ARG A 39 -5.92 -5.47 31.43
N TYR A 40 -5.47 -4.22 31.49
CA TYR A 40 -4.44 -3.68 30.59
C TYR A 40 -3.13 -4.47 30.69
N ARG A 41 -2.61 -4.71 31.90
CA ARG A 41 -1.39 -5.51 32.11
C ARG A 41 -1.53 -6.93 31.56
N ARG A 42 -2.67 -7.58 31.77
CA ARG A 42 -2.95 -8.93 31.21
C ARG A 42 -2.95 -8.94 29.69
N SER A 43 -3.58 -7.94 29.05
CA SER A 43 -3.55 -7.81 27.58
C SER A 43 -2.14 -7.57 27.04
N LEU A 44 -1.34 -6.72 27.70
CA LEU A 44 0.05 -6.51 27.31
C LEU A 44 0.88 -7.79 27.45
N GLN A 45 0.69 -8.56 28.52
CA GLN A 45 1.40 -9.81 28.72
C GLN A 45 1.10 -10.83 27.61
N SER A 46 -0.13 -10.88 27.12
CA SER A 46 -0.50 -11.77 26.00
C SER A 46 0.04 -11.32 24.63
N TRP A 47 0.36 -10.03 24.48
CA TRP A 47 0.80 -9.47 23.19
C TRP A 47 2.32 -9.43 23.06
N LYS A 48 3.05 -9.32 24.17
CA LYS A 48 4.51 -9.27 24.14
C LYS A 48 5.07 -10.64 23.77
N THR A 49 5.81 -10.68 22.69
CA THR A 49 6.54 -11.86 22.21
C THR A 49 7.98 -11.48 21.86
N SER A 50 8.90 -12.43 22.00
CA SER A 50 10.28 -12.32 21.50
C SER A 50 10.42 -12.82 20.07
N ALA A 51 9.38 -13.43 19.50
CA ALA A 51 9.37 -13.87 18.12
C ALA A 51 9.30 -12.67 17.16
N LEU A 52 9.90 -12.81 15.98
CA LEU A 52 9.77 -11.82 14.92
C LEU A 52 8.35 -11.81 14.32
N PRO A 53 7.87 -10.67 13.81
CA PRO A 53 6.63 -10.63 13.04
C PRO A 53 6.73 -11.53 11.80
N SER A 54 5.75 -12.42 11.63
CA SER A 54 5.71 -13.33 10.47
C SER A 54 5.74 -12.56 9.15
N VAL A 55 6.51 -13.06 8.19
CA VAL A 55 6.52 -12.55 6.81
C VAL A 55 5.31 -13.02 6.01
N ILE A 56 4.54 -13.99 6.49
CA ILE A 56 3.38 -14.56 5.80
C ILE A 56 2.16 -14.62 6.71
N THR A 57 0.98 -14.45 6.13
CA THR A 57 -0.31 -14.42 6.85
C THR A 57 -1.04 -15.76 6.89
N HIS A 58 -0.69 -16.70 6.01
CA HIS A 58 -1.35 -17.99 5.85
C HIS A 58 -0.36 -19.15 6.01
N ASN A 59 -0.89 -20.33 6.32
CA ASN A 59 -0.13 -21.57 6.26
C ASN A 59 -0.21 -22.13 4.84
N LEU A 60 0.91 -22.16 4.12
CA LEU A 60 0.98 -22.77 2.79
C LEU A 60 1.04 -24.28 2.91
N VAL A 61 0.47 -24.98 1.91
CA VAL A 61 0.57 -26.43 1.80
C VAL A 61 2.02 -26.85 1.55
N ASN A 62 2.73 -26.14 0.68
CA ASN A 62 4.13 -26.38 0.36
C ASN A 62 4.97 -25.11 0.56
N ASP A 63 5.19 -24.75 1.82
CA ASP A 63 5.95 -23.58 2.23
C ASP A 63 7.45 -23.63 1.85
N GLN A 64 8.02 -24.83 1.70
CA GLN A 64 9.45 -25.02 1.43
C GLN A 64 9.82 -24.81 -0.03
N ASP A 65 8.88 -25.01 -0.95
CA ASP A 65 9.10 -24.81 -2.39
C ASP A 65 8.48 -23.49 -2.89
N ASP A 66 7.93 -22.65 -2.02
CA ASP A 66 7.39 -21.35 -2.40
C ASP A 66 8.51 -20.36 -2.76
N ASP A 67 8.49 -19.87 -4.00
CA ASP A 67 9.54 -18.99 -4.54
C ASP A 67 9.67 -17.67 -3.76
N ILE A 68 8.55 -17.11 -3.29
CA ILE A 68 8.53 -15.82 -2.57
C ILE A 68 9.17 -16.00 -1.19
N LEU A 69 8.73 -17.00 -0.43
CA LEU A 69 9.29 -17.29 0.89
C LEU A 69 10.77 -17.68 0.82
N ASN A 70 11.14 -18.48 -0.18
CA ASN A 70 12.54 -18.87 -0.39
C ASN A 70 13.42 -17.68 -0.76
N PHE A 71 12.91 -16.72 -1.55
CA PHE A 71 13.63 -15.49 -1.81
C PHE A 71 13.78 -14.64 -0.53
N VAL A 72 12.69 -14.43 0.21
CA VAL A 72 12.69 -13.63 1.46
C VAL A 72 13.65 -14.20 2.50
N ARG A 73 13.70 -15.54 2.66
CA ARG A 73 14.65 -16.23 3.55
C ARG A 73 16.09 -16.03 3.10
N ARG A 74 16.39 -16.25 1.82
CA ARG A 74 17.74 -16.09 1.26
C ARG A 74 18.26 -14.65 1.35
N ALA A 75 17.38 -13.68 1.12
CA ALA A 75 17.69 -12.25 1.24
C ALA A 75 17.73 -11.74 2.70
N ASN A 76 17.41 -12.60 3.67
CA ASN A 76 17.32 -12.25 5.10
C ASN A 76 16.32 -11.10 5.40
N LEU A 77 15.24 -11.00 4.62
CA LEU A 77 14.20 -9.97 4.79
C LEU A 77 13.08 -10.45 5.73
N VAL A 78 13.48 -10.94 6.90
CA VAL A 78 12.62 -11.67 7.86
C VAL A 78 12.00 -10.79 8.94
N ASN A 79 11.84 -9.49 8.67
CA ASN A 79 11.28 -8.48 9.58
C ASN A 79 12.07 -8.30 10.89
N ASN A 80 13.40 -8.34 10.85
CA ASN A 80 14.24 -8.03 12.01
C ASN A 80 13.93 -6.61 12.53
N GLN A 81 14.14 -6.36 13.82
CA GLN A 81 13.83 -5.05 14.41
C GLN A 81 14.51 -3.88 13.68
N HIS A 82 15.75 -4.08 13.20
CA HIS A 82 16.55 -3.06 12.53
C HIS A 82 16.21 -2.86 11.05
N ASP A 83 15.44 -3.76 10.43
CA ASP A 83 15.06 -3.65 9.01
C ASP A 83 14.15 -2.44 8.80
N ARG A 84 14.48 -1.54 7.88
CA ARG A 84 13.64 -0.38 7.57
C ARG A 84 12.47 -0.71 6.64
N VAL A 85 12.60 -1.77 5.86
CA VAL A 85 11.55 -2.30 4.99
C VAL A 85 11.04 -3.59 5.61
N LYS A 86 9.71 -3.74 5.69
CA LYS A 86 9.05 -4.94 6.22
C LYS A 86 8.29 -5.63 5.10
N ILE A 87 8.20 -6.96 5.18
CA ILE A 87 7.51 -7.80 4.20
C ILE A 87 6.33 -8.48 4.87
N VAL A 88 5.18 -8.43 4.20
CA VAL A 88 3.97 -9.17 4.55
C VAL A 88 3.42 -9.79 3.26
N TYR A 89 3.62 -11.10 3.11
CA TYR A 89 3.09 -11.91 2.05
C TYR A 89 1.69 -12.40 2.41
N HIS A 90 0.72 -12.06 1.56
CA HIS A 90 -0.67 -12.45 1.70
C HIS A 90 -1.10 -13.28 0.48
N PRO A 91 -1.00 -14.63 0.54
CA PRO A 91 -1.31 -15.53 -0.56
C PRO A 91 -2.82 -15.80 -0.70
N ASP A 92 -3.65 -14.76 -0.60
CA ASP A 92 -5.10 -14.84 -0.79
C ASP A 92 -5.64 -13.53 -1.36
N PHE A 93 -6.87 -13.53 -1.85
CA PHE A 93 -7.53 -12.32 -2.30
C PHE A 93 -7.93 -11.42 -1.13
N VAL A 94 -7.72 -10.12 -1.28
CA VAL A 94 -8.21 -9.14 -0.31
C VAL A 94 -9.74 -9.06 -0.38
N SER A 95 -10.38 -9.50 0.70
CA SER A 95 -11.84 -9.57 0.85
C SER A 95 -12.30 -8.92 2.14
N THR A 96 -13.49 -8.33 2.11
CA THR A 96 -14.19 -7.80 3.29
C THR A 96 -14.50 -8.88 4.33
N THR A 97 -14.59 -10.14 3.91
CA THR A 97 -14.79 -11.29 4.80
C THR A 97 -13.50 -11.75 5.49
N SER A 98 -12.33 -11.28 5.05
CA SER A 98 -11.06 -11.64 5.67
C SER A 98 -10.95 -11.01 7.06
N PRO A 99 -10.69 -11.80 8.12
CA PRO A 99 -10.56 -11.27 9.47
C PRO A 99 -9.31 -10.40 9.67
N LEU A 100 -8.36 -10.44 8.73
CA LEU A 100 -7.11 -9.69 8.80
C LEU A 100 -7.29 -8.24 8.34
N PHE A 101 -7.82 -8.05 7.14
CA PHE A 101 -7.92 -6.72 6.53
C PHE A 101 -9.30 -6.09 6.68
N GLY A 102 -10.39 -6.88 6.64
CA GLY A 102 -11.76 -6.38 6.77
C GLY A 102 -12.14 -5.30 5.73
N MET A 103 -11.53 -5.33 4.55
CA MET A 103 -11.74 -4.34 3.47
C MET A 103 -11.68 -5.03 2.10
N ASP A 104 -12.29 -4.40 1.09
CA ASP A 104 -12.17 -4.88 -0.29
C ASP A 104 -10.82 -4.46 -0.93
N TYR A 105 -10.48 -5.10 -2.05
CA TYR A 105 -9.26 -4.81 -2.81
C TYR A 105 -9.15 -3.33 -3.23
N GLY A 106 -10.26 -2.69 -3.61
CA GLY A 106 -10.25 -1.28 -4.01
C GLY A 106 -9.94 -0.32 -2.86
N GLN A 107 -10.46 -0.62 -1.67
CA GLN A 107 -10.15 0.09 -0.42
C GLN A 107 -8.69 -0.12 -0.01
N PHE A 108 -8.19 -1.36 -0.12
CA PHE A 108 -6.80 -1.69 0.15
C PHE A 108 -5.86 -0.88 -0.73
N VAL A 109 -6.06 -0.91 -2.06
CA VAL A 109 -5.25 -0.13 -3.00
C VAL A 109 -5.27 1.36 -2.65
N ARG A 110 -6.46 1.93 -2.38
CA ARG A 110 -6.59 3.36 -1.99
C ARG A 110 -5.87 3.72 -0.69
N GLY A 111 -5.71 2.76 0.22
CA GLY A 111 -4.97 2.90 1.47
C GLY A 111 -3.45 2.78 1.30
N CYS A 112 -2.98 2.20 0.19
CA CYS A 112 -1.56 2.13 -0.15
C CYS A 112 -1.03 3.47 -0.68
N HIS A 113 0.30 3.61 -0.64
CA HIS A 113 0.99 4.81 -1.09
C HIS A 113 1.53 4.71 -2.52
N MET A 114 1.91 3.50 -2.95
CA MET A 114 2.44 3.23 -4.29
C MET A 114 2.18 1.77 -4.67
N GLY A 115 1.81 1.52 -5.91
CA GLY A 115 1.80 0.19 -6.52
C GLY A 115 3.13 -0.10 -7.23
N VAL A 116 3.63 -1.33 -7.15
CA VAL A 116 4.93 -1.72 -7.73
C VAL A 116 4.75 -3.00 -8.54
N PHE A 117 4.76 -2.88 -9.87
CA PHE A 117 4.46 -3.94 -10.83
C PHE A 117 5.57 -4.06 -11.88
N PRO A 118 6.80 -4.47 -11.51
CA PRO A 118 7.95 -4.53 -12.42
C PRO A 118 7.90 -5.77 -13.32
N SER A 119 6.78 -5.97 -14.02
CA SER A 119 6.44 -7.16 -14.78
C SER A 119 7.46 -7.50 -15.86
N TYR A 120 7.70 -8.78 -16.09
CA TYR A 120 8.52 -9.26 -17.22
C TYR A 120 7.66 -9.62 -18.44
N TYR A 121 6.46 -10.16 -18.21
CA TYR A 121 5.50 -10.51 -19.23
C TYR A 121 4.10 -10.11 -18.78
N GLU A 122 3.57 -9.04 -19.37
CA GLU A 122 2.25 -8.51 -19.04
C GLU A 122 1.65 -7.85 -20.30
N PRO A 123 0.74 -8.55 -21.04
CA PRO A 123 0.27 -8.07 -22.33
C PRO A 123 -0.39 -6.69 -22.31
N TRP A 124 -1.00 -6.33 -21.18
CA TRP A 124 -1.53 -4.99 -20.93
C TRP A 124 -0.98 -4.45 -19.61
N GLY A 125 -1.68 -4.66 -18.51
CA GLY A 125 -1.30 -4.09 -17.21
C GLY A 125 -2.47 -3.40 -16.55
N TYR A 126 -3.46 -4.20 -16.13
CA TYR A 126 -4.64 -3.66 -15.47
C TYR A 126 -4.33 -3.18 -14.05
N THR A 127 -3.44 -3.85 -13.33
CA THR A 127 -3.11 -3.50 -11.95
C THR A 127 -2.45 -2.12 -11.79
N PRO A 128 -1.44 -1.73 -12.58
CA PRO A 128 -0.93 -0.36 -12.54
C PRO A 128 -1.99 0.68 -12.94
N LEU A 129 -2.83 0.38 -13.94
CA LEU A 129 -3.93 1.25 -14.35
C LEU A 129 -4.98 1.42 -13.23
N GLU A 130 -5.31 0.33 -12.52
CA GLU A 130 -6.23 0.35 -11.38
C GLU A 130 -5.72 1.21 -10.23
N CYS A 131 -4.41 1.24 -9.99
CA CYS A 131 -3.77 2.14 -9.04
C CYS A 131 -3.93 3.61 -9.48
N VAL A 132 -3.62 3.91 -10.74
CA VAL A 132 -3.75 5.27 -11.30
C VAL A 132 -5.19 5.76 -11.22
N ALA A 133 -6.16 4.93 -11.59
CA ALA A 133 -7.59 5.22 -11.49
C ALA A 133 -8.07 5.47 -10.03
N ARG A 134 -7.29 5.06 -9.03
CA ARG A 134 -7.56 5.28 -7.60
C ARG A 134 -6.68 6.38 -6.99
N GLY A 135 -5.99 7.16 -7.81
CA GLY A 135 -5.11 8.24 -7.36
C GLY A 135 -3.90 7.72 -6.59
N VAL A 136 -3.40 6.53 -6.94
CA VAL A 136 -2.23 5.90 -6.33
C VAL A 136 -1.13 5.80 -7.38
N PRO A 137 0.04 6.43 -7.16
CA PRO A 137 1.20 6.29 -8.04
C PRO A 137 1.54 4.81 -8.28
N ALA A 138 2.03 4.49 -9.47
CA ALA A 138 2.39 3.12 -9.83
C ALA A 138 3.73 3.07 -10.56
N ILE A 139 4.56 2.09 -10.20
CA ILE A 139 5.70 1.67 -11.00
C ILE A 139 5.26 0.48 -11.87
N THR A 140 5.49 0.56 -13.17
CA THR A 140 5.34 -0.53 -14.14
C THR A 140 6.65 -0.74 -14.90
N SER A 141 6.73 -1.67 -15.84
CA SER A 141 7.89 -1.86 -16.73
C SER A 141 7.60 -1.51 -18.19
N ASP A 142 8.65 -1.19 -18.95
CA ASP A 142 8.62 -1.04 -20.41
C ASP A 142 8.27 -2.33 -21.18
N LEU A 143 8.33 -3.50 -20.53
CA LEU A 143 7.88 -4.78 -21.07
C LEU A 143 6.36 -5.02 -20.89
N SER A 144 5.68 -4.21 -20.08
CA SER A 144 4.22 -4.26 -19.93
C SER A 144 3.54 -3.43 -21.03
N GLY A 145 2.39 -3.88 -21.54
CA GLY A 145 1.63 -3.14 -22.55
C GLY A 145 1.19 -1.74 -22.07
N PHE A 146 0.88 -1.60 -20.79
CA PHE A 146 0.54 -0.33 -20.14
C PHE A 146 1.76 0.59 -20.07
N GLY A 147 2.92 0.07 -19.68
CA GLY A 147 4.17 0.83 -19.65
C GLY A 147 4.61 1.30 -21.04
N ASP A 148 4.53 0.43 -22.05
CA ASP A 148 4.79 0.77 -23.45
C ASP A 148 3.83 1.85 -23.96
N TYR A 149 2.52 1.72 -23.66
CA TYR A 149 1.52 2.72 -24.01
C TYR A 149 1.83 4.08 -23.36
N VAL A 150 2.16 4.08 -22.06
CA VAL A 150 2.48 5.29 -21.29
C VAL A 150 3.72 5.99 -21.87
N GLN A 151 4.80 5.26 -22.13
CA GLN A 151 6.02 5.84 -22.69
C GLN A 151 5.78 6.50 -24.06
N LYS A 152 4.91 5.91 -24.89
CA LYS A 152 4.64 6.42 -26.24
C LYS A 152 3.61 7.55 -26.30
N ASN A 153 2.62 7.55 -25.41
CA ASN A 153 1.43 8.39 -25.54
C ASN A 153 1.22 9.38 -24.38
N VAL A 154 1.95 9.24 -23.27
CA VAL A 154 1.77 10.07 -22.08
C VAL A 154 3.05 10.88 -21.81
N PRO A 155 3.11 12.13 -22.28
CA PRO A 155 4.22 13.02 -21.95
C PRO A 155 4.33 13.22 -20.43
N GLU A 156 5.57 13.33 -19.93
CA GLU A 156 5.85 13.63 -18.52
C GLU A 156 5.12 12.68 -17.55
N HIS A 157 5.09 11.38 -17.89
CA HIS A 157 4.34 10.38 -17.13
C HIS A 157 4.77 10.28 -15.65
N GLU A 158 6.04 10.56 -15.33
CA GLU A 158 6.53 10.57 -13.95
C GLU A 158 5.90 11.69 -13.11
N GLU A 159 5.65 12.87 -13.71
CA GLU A 159 4.96 13.98 -13.02
C GLU A 159 3.49 13.63 -12.72
N LYS A 160 2.93 12.73 -13.53
CA LYS A 160 1.61 12.12 -13.37
C LYS A 160 1.65 10.89 -12.44
N GLY A 161 2.80 10.60 -11.82
CA GLY A 161 2.99 9.51 -10.86
C GLY A 161 2.94 8.12 -11.48
N ILE A 162 3.24 8.01 -12.77
CA ILE A 162 3.42 6.74 -13.47
C ILE A 162 4.92 6.59 -13.78
N TYR A 163 5.56 5.63 -13.13
CA TYR A 163 6.98 5.35 -13.30
C TYR A 163 7.15 4.09 -14.14
N VAL A 164 8.11 4.09 -15.06
CA VAL A 164 8.35 2.98 -15.98
C VAL A 164 9.80 2.53 -15.86
N VAL A 165 10.03 1.39 -15.19
CA VAL A 165 11.38 0.80 -15.10
C VAL A 165 11.78 0.20 -16.44
N ARG A 166 13.03 0.41 -16.85
CA ARG A 166 13.56 -0.13 -18.10
C ARG A 166 14.09 -1.53 -17.88
N ARG A 167 13.43 -2.49 -18.50
CA ARG A 167 13.80 -3.91 -18.48
C ARG A 167 14.15 -4.41 -19.87
N GLN A 168 13.67 -3.76 -20.92
CA GLN A 168 14.08 -4.08 -22.28
C GLN A 168 15.57 -3.73 -22.45
N GLU A 169 16.35 -4.69 -22.95
CA GLU A 169 17.79 -4.52 -23.21
C GLU A 169 18.62 -4.13 -21.96
N ARG A 170 18.12 -4.45 -20.76
CA ARG A 170 18.80 -4.24 -19.48
C ARG A 170 19.06 -5.57 -18.76
N SER A 171 20.14 -5.61 -18.00
CA SER A 171 20.38 -6.71 -17.06
C SER A 171 19.45 -6.61 -15.85
N PHE A 172 19.30 -7.74 -15.14
CA PHE A 172 18.51 -7.79 -13.91
C PHE A 172 18.98 -6.75 -12.88
N ASP A 173 20.29 -6.67 -12.63
CA ASP A 173 20.86 -5.77 -11.62
C ASP A 173 20.65 -4.30 -11.97
N GLN A 174 20.77 -3.94 -13.26
CA GLN A 174 20.49 -2.57 -13.72
C GLN A 174 19.03 -2.17 -13.51
N ALA A 175 18.09 -3.06 -13.83
CA ALA A 175 16.67 -2.80 -13.63
C ALA A 175 16.30 -2.75 -12.13
N ALA A 176 16.95 -3.58 -11.31
CA ALA A 176 16.77 -3.58 -9.86
C ALA A 176 17.29 -2.29 -9.21
N GLU A 177 18.43 -1.77 -9.66
CA GLU A 177 18.96 -0.49 -9.20
C GLU A 177 18.04 0.68 -9.58
N GLU A 178 17.59 0.75 -10.84
CA GLU A 178 16.66 1.79 -11.29
C GLU A 178 15.33 1.75 -10.51
N LEU A 179 14.78 0.56 -10.27
CA LEU A 179 13.60 0.39 -9.41
C LEU A 179 13.86 0.89 -7.97
N THR A 180 15.05 0.62 -7.43
CA THR A 180 15.44 1.04 -6.09
C THR A 180 15.57 2.56 -6.01
N GLU A 181 16.14 3.21 -7.01
CA GLU A 181 16.22 4.67 -7.10
C GLU A 181 14.83 5.31 -7.13
N MET A 182 13.90 4.77 -7.93
CA MET A 182 12.50 5.24 -7.96
C MET A 182 11.83 5.14 -6.59
N LEU A 183 11.98 3.99 -5.92
CA LEU A 183 11.46 3.76 -4.56
C LEU A 183 12.09 4.69 -3.52
N TRP A 184 13.40 4.88 -3.60
CA TRP A 184 14.15 5.75 -2.69
C TRP A 184 13.68 7.20 -2.80
N ASN A 185 13.58 7.72 -4.03
CA ASN A 185 13.08 9.06 -4.29
C ASN A 185 11.65 9.26 -3.75
N PHE A 186 10.79 8.25 -3.90
CA PHE A 186 9.44 8.28 -3.35
C PHE A 186 9.40 8.34 -1.82
N VAL A 187 10.26 7.56 -1.14
CA VAL A 187 10.34 7.54 0.33
C VAL A 187 10.84 8.87 0.90
N LEU A 188 11.67 9.61 0.16
CA LEU A 188 12.16 10.94 0.56
C LEU A 188 11.10 12.03 0.50
N LEU A 189 9.98 11.81 -0.21
CA LEU A 189 8.90 12.80 -0.28
C LEU A 189 8.29 13.07 1.10
N ASN A 190 7.91 14.30 1.34
CA ASN A 190 7.11 14.67 2.50
C ASN A 190 5.61 14.41 2.26
N ARG A 191 4.79 14.55 3.31
CA ARG A 191 3.34 14.29 3.22
C ARG A 191 2.65 15.20 2.20
N ARG A 192 3.03 16.49 2.12
CA ARG A 192 2.41 17.46 1.20
C ARG A 192 2.71 17.10 -0.25
N GLU A 193 3.95 16.71 -0.53
CA GLU A 193 4.39 16.24 -1.85
C GLU A 193 3.63 14.98 -2.27
N ARG A 194 3.51 13.98 -1.39
CA ARG A 194 2.72 12.77 -1.67
C ARG A 194 1.26 13.08 -1.97
N ILE A 195 0.63 13.99 -1.22
CA ILE A 195 -0.76 14.41 -1.49
C ILE A 195 -0.85 15.08 -2.85
N SER A 196 0.06 16.01 -3.16
CA SER A 196 0.11 16.69 -4.45
C SER A 196 0.29 15.69 -5.60
N GLN A 197 1.14 14.69 -5.44
CA GLN A 197 1.36 13.64 -6.42
C GLN A 197 0.10 12.80 -6.65
N ARG A 198 -0.59 12.37 -5.58
CA ARG A 198 -1.86 11.62 -5.70
C ARG A 198 -2.92 12.40 -6.47
N ASN A 199 -3.05 13.70 -6.23
CA ASN A 199 -3.98 14.56 -6.98
C ASN A 199 -3.62 14.62 -8.48
N ARG A 200 -2.32 14.67 -8.81
CA ARG A 200 -1.86 14.62 -10.21
C ARG A 200 -2.16 13.27 -10.86
N VAL A 201 -1.90 12.16 -10.15
CA VAL A 201 -2.24 10.81 -10.62
C VAL A 201 -3.73 10.71 -10.94
N GLU A 202 -4.59 11.13 -10.00
CA GLU A 202 -6.04 11.10 -10.18
C GLU A 202 -6.47 11.95 -11.39
N SER A 203 -5.91 13.16 -11.55
CA SER A 203 -6.21 14.01 -12.72
C SER A 203 -5.77 13.40 -14.06
N SER A 204 -4.76 12.52 -14.05
CA SER A 204 -4.24 11.87 -15.25
C SER A 204 -4.99 10.58 -15.62
N ALA A 205 -5.84 10.06 -14.74
CA ALA A 205 -6.56 8.81 -14.95
C ALA A 205 -7.53 8.87 -16.15
N ASP A 206 -8.07 10.05 -16.47
CA ASP A 206 -9.00 10.25 -17.58
C ASP A 206 -8.37 9.91 -18.95
N ILE A 207 -7.05 10.02 -19.09
CA ILE A 207 -6.30 9.64 -20.30
C ILE A 207 -6.60 8.19 -20.70
N PHE A 208 -6.83 7.33 -19.71
CA PHE A 208 -7.05 5.90 -19.89
C PHE A 208 -8.53 5.51 -19.94
N ASP A 209 -9.46 6.48 -19.93
CA ASP A 209 -10.89 6.21 -20.05
C ASP A 209 -11.23 5.68 -21.44
N TRP A 210 -12.25 4.83 -21.51
CA TRP A 210 -12.76 4.27 -22.77
C TRP A 210 -13.17 5.35 -23.78
N LYS A 211 -13.59 6.53 -23.33
CA LYS A 211 -13.87 7.67 -24.22
C LYS A 211 -12.66 8.06 -25.07
N ASN A 212 -11.45 7.92 -24.53
CA ASN A 212 -10.20 8.23 -25.22
C ASN A 212 -9.65 7.01 -25.96
N LEU A 213 -9.75 5.81 -25.39
CA LEU A 213 -9.18 4.59 -25.97
C LEU A 213 -10.05 3.94 -27.07
N ARG A 214 -11.35 4.24 -27.11
CA ARG A 214 -12.28 3.68 -28.12
C ARG A 214 -11.88 4.05 -29.56
N VAL A 215 -11.21 5.18 -29.78
CA VAL A 215 -10.79 5.61 -31.13
C VAL A 215 -10.00 4.54 -31.88
N TYR A 216 -9.23 3.71 -31.16
CA TYR A 216 -8.48 2.61 -31.78
C TYR A 216 -9.39 1.47 -32.27
N TYR A 217 -10.50 1.21 -31.56
CA TYR A 217 -11.53 0.27 -32.01
C TYR A 217 -12.27 0.79 -33.23
N ASP A 218 -12.71 2.05 -33.20
CA ASP A 218 -13.43 2.66 -34.33
C ASP A 218 -12.54 2.66 -35.60
N ARG A 219 -11.23 2.94 -35.45
CA ARG A 219 -10.25 2.83 -36.55
C ARG A 219 -10.10 1.40 -37.05
N ALA A 220 -10.03 0.41 -36.17
CA ALA A 220 -9.93 -1.00 -36.57
C ALA A 220 -11.15 -1.44 -37.38
N TYR A 221 -12.36 -1.03 -36.98
CA TYR A 221 -13.59 -1.32 -37.72
C TYR A 221 -13.64 -0.62 -39.07
N ALA A 222 -13.25 0.66 -39.14
CA ALA A 222 -13.17 1.39 -40.41
C ALA A 222 -12.21 0.68 -41.40
N LEU A 223 -11.02 0.29 -40.92
CA LEU A 223 -10.04 -0.41 -41.75
C LEU A 223 -10.54 -1.78 -42.23
N ALA A 224 -11.29 -2.50 -41.39
CA ALA A 224 -11.90 -3.78 -41.76
C ALA A 224 -12.99 -3.63 -42.83
N LEU A 225 -13.75 -2.52 -42.81
CA LEU A 225 -14.74 -2.19 -43.84
C LEU A 225 -14.10 -1.76 -45.16
N GLU A 226 -13.00 -1.00 -45.11
CA GLU A 226 -12.25 -0.55 -46.30
C GLU A 226 -11.54 -1.69 -47.03
N ARG A 227 -11.06 -2.70 -46.30
CA ARG A 227 -10.29 -3.83 -46.84
C ARG A 227 -11.17 -5.03 -47.23
N ARG A 228 -12.48 -4.83 -47.25
CA ARG A 228 -13.44 -5.82 -47.70
C ARG A 228 -13.51 -5.86 -49.22
#